data_AF-A0A1R1LX54-F1
#
_entry.id   AF-A0A1R1LX54-F1
#
_cell.length_a   1.000
_cell.length_b   1.000
_cell.length_c   1.000
_cell.angle_alpha   90.00
_cell.angle_beta   90.00
_cell.angle_gamma   90.00
#
_symmetry.space_group_name_H-M   'P 1'
#
loop_
_entity.id
_entity.type
_entity.pdbx_description
1 polymer ?
#
loop_
_entity_poly.entity_id
_entity_poly.type
_entity_poly.pdbx_seq_one_letter_code
_entity_poly.pdbx_strand_id
1 'polypeptide(L)'
;MGRALLSLLIIFTLLASGCAHRRFINAGDDYLSLGKYQQAIDQYQQASYEKPGDAKTQEKLYQAKALFDDWLDDVAEAARQAEQNQLFGKAQLLYAKLAEHRQKLKNRKIASQLRQQNIDDFGLRIKLDISQPQLYPSLGQQFNNINLIDKYDDKRGNEVYLSFSLAKINFITQKYVKIESKQYIDSYNRILNPEYRDIQQDILDLREETKNLRGKLERQEQRKTEQQQQLLLLEKDWKIALLTNQNQTENTSSYYSKRKILSEIKNKSLKLQQEISDAGSRISRRKRDIAENERELDDLFYDLHDIPELVDIPVYADYQYPVETVTQIAKSHLEITICKGADSKFYRQQDVQIKNIDKSHPSHSLIALKADPLLLKNDSELTKMLNKKVQEEIIYVINNEINQYQQTLITQAHNEYDPRLQLDQWLIAGIISKQGLPGHIRNIVRHQLSEELGQGGVFNINDLLN
;
A
#
# COMPACT_ATOMS: atom_id res chain seq x y z
N MET A 1 -27.33 30.43 5.00
CA MET A 1 -25.87 30.59 5.22
C MET A 1 -25.02 29.53 4.50
N GLY A 2 -25.45 28.98 3.35
CA GLY A 2 -24.69 27.92 2.63
C GLY A 2 -23.92 28.37 1.38
N ARG A 3 -24.09 29.62 0.92
CA ARG A 3 -23.46 30.11 -0.33
C ARG A 3 -22.11 30.82 -0.14
N ALA A 4 -21.81 31.28 1.08
CA ALA A 4 -20.53 31.93 1.39
C ALA A 4 -19.39 30.92 1.59
N LEU A 5 -19.69 29.70 2.08
CA LEU A 5 -18.68 28.67 2.34
C LEU A 5 -18.17 27.98 1.07
N LEU A 6 -19.01 27.86 0.02
CA LEU A 6 -18.58 27.30 -1.26
C LEU A 6 -17.65 28.25 -2.04
N SER A 7 -17.80 29.56 -1.83
CA SER A 7 -16.98 30.59 -2.49
C SER A 7 -15.58 30.68 -1.89
N LEU A 8 -15.41 30.35 -0.60
CA LEU A 8 -14.11 30.38 0.09
C LEU A 8 -13.23 29.16 -0.23
N LEU A 9 -13.84 28.03 -0.61
CA LEU A 9 -13.13 26.78 -0.96
C LEU A 9 -12.58 26.79 -2.40
N ILE A 10 -13.13 27.63 -3.29
CA ILE A 10 -12.63 27.87 -4.66
C ILE A 10 -11.44 28.85 -4.67
N ILE A 11 -11.32 29.72 -3.66
CA ILE A 11 -10.23 30.70 -3.57
C ILE A 11 -8.93 30.05 -3.05
N PHE A 12 -9.03 29.00 -2.22
CA PHE A 12 -7.85 28.29 -1.71
C PHE A 12 -7.16 27.40 -2.74
N THR A 13 -7.89 26.87 -3.74
CA THR A 13 -7.30 26.11 -4.86
C THR A 13 -6.61 27.01 -5.89
N LEU A 14 -7.01 28.27 -6.02
CA LEU A 14 -6.39 29.25 -6.93
C LEU A 14 -5.04 29.81 -6.43
N LEU A 15 -4.78 29.80 -5.12
CA LEU A 15 -3.51 30.29 -4.56
C LEU A 15 -2.40 29.22 -4.59
N ALA A 16 -2.75 27.94 -4.49
CA ALA A 16 -1.79 26.83 -4.58
C ALA A 16 -1.27 26.60 -6.01
N SER A 17 -2.12 26.77 -7.03
CA SER A 17 -1.74 26.60 -8.45
C SER A 17 -0.80 27.71 -8.96
N GLY A 18 -0.85 28.91 -8.37
CA GLY A 18 0.07 30.00 -8.71
C GLY A 18 1.54 29.70 -8.41
N CYS A 19 1.82 28.92 -7.36
CA CYS A 19 3.18 28.54 -6.98
C CYS A 19 3.75 27.44 -7.87
N ALA A 20 2.94 26.44 -8.24
CA ALA A 20 3.35 25.35 -9.12
C ALA A 20 3.66 25.86 -10.53
N HIS A 21 2.75 26.65 -11.12
CA HIS A 21 2.93 27.25 -12.44
C HIS A 21 4.24 28.07 -12.55
N ARG A 22 4.51 28.95 -11.59
CA ARG A 22 5.74 29.77 -11.60
C ARG A 22 7.00 28.90 -11.51
N ARG A 23 6.98 27.83 -10.72
CA ARG A 23 8.10 26.89 -10.63
C ARG A 23 8.37 26.20 -11.96
N PHE A 24 7.33 25.74 -12.66
CA PHE A 24 7.47 25.14 -13.99
C PHE A 24 7.99 26.13 -15.02
N ILE A 25 7.51 27.39 -15.01
CA ILE A 25 8.03 28.43 -15.91
C ILE A 25 9.52 28.69 -15.65
N ASN A 26 9.91 28.87 -14.39
CA ASN A 26 11.31 29.12 -14.05
C ASN A 26 12.20 27.92 -14.44
N ALA A 27 11.77 26.68 -14.15
CA ALA A 27 12.53 25.49 -14.55
C ALA A 27 12.64 25.38 -16.08
N GLY A 28 11.58 25.74 -16.81
CA GLY A 28 11.61 25.82 -18.27
C GLY A 28 12.58 26.88 -18.77
N ASP A 29 12.64 28.05 -18.14
CA ASP A 29 13.60 29.12 -18.47
C ASP A 29 15.05 28.66 -18.25
N ASP A 30 15.29 28.00 -17.10
CA ASP A 30 16.60 27.44 -16.77
C ASP A 30 17.02 26.42 -17.85
N TYR A 31 16.14 25.47 -18.22
CA TYR A 31 16.44 24.51 -19.29
C TYR A 31 16.64 25.18 -20.64
N LEU A 32 15.82 26.17 -21.00
CA LEU A 32 15.94 26.90 -22.25
C LEU A 32 17.29 27.62 -22.34
N SER A 33 17.74 28.25 -21.26
CA SER A 33 19.05 28.92 -21.18
C SER A 33 20.23 27.97 -21.30
N LEU A 34 20.05 26.70 -20.91
CA LEU A 34 21.04 25.63 -21.04
C LEU A 34 20.98 24.93 -22.41
N GLY A 35 20.12 25.37 -23.33
CA GLY A 35 19.92 24.72 -24.63
C GLY A 35 19.19 23.38 -24.55
N LYS A 36 18.52 23.06 -23.43
CA LYS A 36 17.80 21.80 -23.18
C LYS A 36 16.34 21.90 -23.61
N TYR A 37 16.12 22.08 -24.91
CA TYR A 37 14.81 22.46 -25.47
C TYR A 37 13.70 21.46 -25.18
N GLN A 38 13.95 20.15 -25.31
CA GLN A 38 12.95 19.11 -24.98
C GLN A 38 12.49 19.20 -23.52
N GLN A 39 13.44 19.38 -22.58
CA GLN A 39 13.10 19.49 -21.17
C GLN A 39 12.38 20.81 -20.86
N ALA A 40 12.77 21.90 -21.52
CA ALA A 40 12.07 23.18 -21.42
C ALA A 40 10.60 23.05 -21.90
N ILE A 41 10.37 22.36 -23.02
CA ILE A 41 9.03 22.04 -23.53
C ILE A 41 8.23 21.27 -22.48
N ASP A 42 8.80 20.21 -21.89
CA ASP A 42 8.11 19.42 -20.86
C ASP A 42 7.67 20.30 -19.68
N GLN A 43 8.55 21.19 -19.19
CA GLN A 43 8.21 22.11 -18.10
C GLN A 43 7.14 23.12 -18.50
N TYR A 44 7.24 23.73 -19.69
CA TYR A 44 6.24 24.69 -20.16
C TYR A 44 4.88 24.03 -20.45
N GLN A 45 4.84 22.76 -20.86
CA GLN A 45 3.61 22.00 -20.98
C GLN A 45 2.95 21.80 -19.61
N GLN A 46 3.72 21.44 -18.57
CA GLN A 46 3.20 21.36 -17.20
C GLN A 46 2.67 22.72 -16.73
N ALA A 47 3.39 23.81 -16.99
CA ALA A 47 2.91 25.16 -16.69
C ALA A 47 1.58 25.48 -17.40
N SER A 48 1.41 25.03 -18.65
CA SER A 48 0.19 25.21 -19.44
C SER A 48 -0.99 24.39 -18.91
N TYR A 49 -0.75 23.24 -18.27
CA TYR A 49 -1.81 22.48 -17.60
C TYR A 49 -2.26 23.17 -16.30
N GLU A 50 -1.32 23.75 -15.55
CA GLU A 50 -1.62 24.48 -14.32
C GLU A 50 -2.39 25.79 -14.57
N LYS A 51 -2.07 26.50 -15.66
CA LYS A 51 -2.80 27.70 -16.10
C LYS A 51 -3.08 27.66 -17.60
N PRO A 52 -4.17 27.00 -18.02
CA PRO A 52 -4.58 26.98 -19.42
C PRO A 52 -4.84 28.40 -19.92
N GLY A 53 -4.26 28.76 -21.08
CA GLY A 53 -4.46 30.06 -21.71
C GLY A 53 -3.57 31.21 -21.21
N ASP A 54 -2.63 30.97 -20.29
CA ASP A 54 -1.63 31.99 -19.93
C ASP A 54 -0.75 32.34 -21.13
N ALA A 55 -0.85 33.59 -21.60
CA ALA A 55 -0.21 34.04 -22.85
C ALA A 55 1.33 33.88 -22.82
N LYS A 56 1.95 34.20 -21.67
CA LYS A 56 3.41 34.10 -21.49
C LYS A 56 3.88 32.64 -21.57
N THR A 57 3.12 31.72 -21.00
CA THR A 57 3.41 30.28 -21.06
C THR A 57 3.29 29.74 -22.48
N GLN A 58 2.26 30.14 -23.21
CA GLN A 58 2.09 29.75 -24.61
C GLN A 58 3.23 30.27 -25.49
N GLU A 59 3.63 31.54 -25.30
CA GLU A 59 4.76 32.16 -26.00
C GLU A 59 6.06 31.38 -25.76
N LYS A 60 6.39 31.09 -24.50
CA LYS A 60 7.60 30.34 -24.14
C LYS A 60 7.58 28.90 -24.65
N LEU A 61 6.42 28.24 -24.57
CA LEU A 61 6.24 26.90 -25.11
C LEU A 61 6.45 26.90 -26.64
N TYR A 62 5.92 27.90 -27.34
CA TYR A 62 6.11 28.06 -28.78
C TYR A 62 7.58 28.29 -29.13
N GLN A 63 8.26 29.19 -28.41
CA GLN A 63 9.69 29.45 -28.60
C GLN A 63 10.53 28.20 -28.38
N ALA A 64 10.30 27.46 -27.29
CA ALA A 64 11.04 26.23 -27.00
C ALA A 64 10.78 25.14 -28.05
N LYS A 65 9.54 25.04 -28.57
CA LYS A 65 9.22 24.14 -29.68
C LYS A 65 9.96 24.51 -30.95
N ALA A 66 10.01 25.80 -31.32
CA ALA A 66 10.75 26.26 -32.50
C ALA A 66 12.25 25.92 -32.40
N LEU A 67 12.89 26.18 -31.25
CA LEU A 67 14.30 25.84 -31.05
C LEU A 67 14.57 24.33 -31.04
N PHE A 68 13.65 23.54 -30.47
CA PHE A 68 13.74 22.08 -30.54
C PHE A 68 13.55 21.57 -31.96
N ASP A 69 12.67 22.21 -32.72
CA ASP A 69 12.41 21.92 -34.11
C ASP A 69 13.65 22.20 -34.98
N ASP A 70 14.32 23.33 -34.78
CA ASP A 70 15.60 23.65 -35.44
C ASP A 70 16.67 22.60 -35.09
N TRP A 71 16.78 22.23 -33.80
CA TRP A 71 17.70 21.18 -33.36
C TRP A 71 17.41 19.82 -34.01
N LEU A 72 16.14 19.48 -34.25
CA LEU A 72 15.78 18.25 -34.96
C LEU A 72 16.19 18.28 -36.45
N ASP A 73 16.31 19.45 -37.06
CA ASP A 73 16.85 19.58 -38.42
C ASP A 73 18.36 19.29 -38.45
N ASP A 74 19.11 19.72 -37.44
CA ASP A 74 20.52 19.35 -37.26
C ASP A 74 20.68 17.84 -37.07
N VAL A 75 19.82 17.22 -36.25
CA VAL A 75 19.78 15.75 -36.07
C VAL A 75 19.50 15.03 -37.40
N ALA A 76 18.61 15.57 -38.24
CA ALA A 76 18.28 15.00 -39.54
C ALA A 76 19.41 15.10 -40.57
N GLU A 77 20.19 16.17 -40.55
CA GLU A 77 21.42 16.28 -41.34
C GLU A 77 22.48 15.30 -40.84
N ALA A 78 22.71 15.24 -39.52
CA ALA A 78 23.65 14.30 -38.91
C ALA A 78 23.31 12.82 -39.19
N ALA A 79 22.01 12.48 -39.21
CA ALA A 79 21.54 11.13 -39.57
C ALA A 79 21.91 10.77 -41.02
N ARG A 80 21.66 11.68 -41.97
CA ARG A 80 22.00 11.49 -43.38
C ARG A 80 23.51 11.37 -43.60
N GLN A 81 24.30 12.21 -42.92
CA GLN A 81 25.76 12.13 -43.01
C GLN A 81 26.30 10.83 -42.41
N ALA A 82 25.77 10.38 -41.27
CA ALA A 82 26.14 9.09 -40.69
C ALA A 82 25.83 7.94 -41.66
N GLU A 83 24.65 7.95 -42.28
CA GLU A 83 24.26 6.94 -43.28
C GLU A 83 25.18 6.95 -44.52
N GLN A 84 25.48 8.12 -45.08
CA GLN A 84 26.41 8.28 -46.21
C GLN A 84 27.83 7.80 -45.90
N ASN A 85 28.28 8.00 -44.66
CA ASN A 85 29.58 7.56 -44.17
C ASN A 85 29.58 6.10 -43.67
N GLN A 86 28.49 5.34 -43.89
CA GLN A 86 28.34 3.95 -43.46
C GLN A 86 28.44 3.73 -41.94
N LEU A 87 28.15 4.77 -41.15
CA LEU A 87 28.01 4.70 -39.70
C LEU A 87 26.56 4.32 -39.34
N PHE A 88 26.19 3.08 -39.66
CA PHE A 88 24.80 2.63 -39.65
C PHE A 88 24.20 2.54 -38.24
N GLY A 89 25.00 2.26 -37.20
CA GLY A 89 24.55 2.28 -35.81
C GLY A 89 24.14 3.69 -35.37
N LYS A 90 24.96 4.69 -35.69
CA LYS A 90 24.66 6.10 -35.44
C LYS A 90 23.48 6.59 -36.25
N ALA A 91 23.44 6.30 -37.55
CA ALA A 91 22.32 6.67 -38.41
C ALA A 91 21.00 6.09 -37.91
N GLN A 92 20.97 4.81 -37.54
CA GLN A 92 19.80 4.14 -36.97
C GLN A 92 19.27 4.86 -35.73
N LEU A 93 20.16 5.17 -34.76
CA LEU A 93 19.80 5.86 -33.53
C LEU A 93 19.20 7.25 -33.81
N LEU A 94 19.81 8.03 -34.71
CA LEU A 94 19.36 9.38 -35.03
C LEU A 94 18.01 9.36 -35.77
N TYR A 95 17.81 8.44 -36.71
CA TYR A 95 16.49 8.24 -37.33
C TYR A 95 15.43 7.77 -36.34
N ALA A 96 15.80 6.93 -35.37
CA ALA A 96 14.88 6.56 -34.28
C ALA A 96 14.49 7.79 -33.45
N LYS A 97 15.45 8.67 -33.12
CA LYS A 97 15.17 9.93 -32.40
C LYS A 97 14.22 10.83 -33.19
N LEU A 98 14.45 10.98 -34.50
CA LEU A 98 13.56 11.75 -35.37
C LEU A 98 12.17 11.12 -35.40
N ALA A 99 12.05 9.79 -35.42
CA ALA A 99 10.77 9.10 -35.46
C ALA A 99 9.91 9.34 -34.19
N GLU A 100 10.51 9.68 -33.05
CA GLU A 100 9.77 10.07 -31.84
C GLU A 100 8.97 11.37 -32.05
N HIS A 101 9.47 12.29 -32.87
CA HIS A 101 8.99 13.68 -32.94
C HIS A 101 8.49 14.13 -34.32
N ARG A 102 9.07 13.65 -35.43
CA ARG A 102 8.80 14.10 -36.82
C ARG A 102 8.75 12.96 -37.82
N GLN A 103 7.88 13.10 -38.84
CA GLN A 103 7.74 12.16 -39.98
C GLN A 103 7.81 10.67 -39.56
N LYS A 104 7.09 10.36 -38.47
CA LYS A 104 7.23 9.14 -37.64
C LYS A 104 7.30 7.84 -38.44
N LEU A 105 6.46 7.66 -39.45
CA LEU A 105 6.45 6.43 -40.26
C LEU A 105 7.68 6.28 -41.16
N LYS A 106 8.14 7.36 -41.81
CA LYS A 106 9.31 7.34 -42.70
C LYS A 106 10.57 7.05 -41.91
N ASN A 107 10.82 7.84 -40.86
CA ASN A 107 12.02 7.70 -40.03
C ASN A 107 12.06 6.37 -39.29
N ARG A 108 10.91 5.87 -38.81
CA ARG A 108 10.81 4.54 -38.21
C ARG A 108 11.15 3.43 -39.20
N LYS A 109 10.69 3.53 -40.45
CA LYS A 109 11.02 2.55 -41.50
C LYS A 109 12.52 2.51 -41.75
N ILE A 110 13.16 3.67 -41.91
CA ILE A 110 14.61 3.78 -42.15
C ILE A 110 15.39 3.22 -40.94
N ALA A 111 15.06 3.64 -39.72
CA ALA A 111 15.69 3.12 -38.51
C ALA A 111 15.54 1.59 -38.39
N SER A 112 14.35 1.04 -38.69
CA SER A 112 14.13 -0.41 -38.68
C SER A 112 14.94 -1.15 -39.75
N GLN A 113 15.11 -0.57 -40.94
CA GLN A 113 15.91 -1.15 -42.01
C GLN A 113 17.39 -1.17 -41.64
N LEU A 114 17.93 -0.05 -41.16
CA LEU A 114 19.32 0.05 -40.70
C LEU A 114 19.58 -0.88 -39.50
N ARG A 115 18.62 -1.02 -38.59
CA ARG A 115 18.71 -1.97 -37.49
C ARG A 115 18.84 -3.41 -38.00
N GLN A 116 17.97 -3.82 -38.93
CA GLN A 116 18.03 -5.16 -39.49
C GLN A 116 19.35 -5.40 -40.22
N GLN A 117 19.81 -4.42 -41.00
CA GLN A 117 21.11 -4.49 -41.67
C GLN A 117 22.26 -4.66 -40.67
N ASN A 118 22.28 -3.89 -39.58
CA ASN A 118 23.28 -4.04 -38.52
C ASN A 118 23.25 -5.44 -37.88
N ILE A 119 22.06 -6.03 -37.70
CA ILE A 119 21.92 -7.40 -37.20
C ILE A 119 22.43 -8.42 -38.23
N ASP A 120 22.12 -8.24 -39.52
CA ASP A 120 22.54 -9.15 -40.59
C ASP A 120 24.07 -9.16 -40.75
N ASP A 121 24.69 -7.98 -40.70
CA ASP A 121 26.13 -7.76 -40.93
C ASP A 121 26.97 -8.10 -39.69
N PHE A 122 26.55 -7.63 -38.50
CA PHE A 122 27.37 -7.69 -37.27
C PHE A 122 26.76 -8.55 -36.16
N GLY A 123 25.51 -8.95 -36.28
CA GLY A 123 24.81 -9.74 -35.27
C GLY A 123 25.44 -11.12 -35.04
N LEU A 124 25.20 -11.66 -33.84
CA LEU A 124 25.58 -13.03 -33.51
C LEU A 124 24.77 -13.99 -34.37
N ARG A 125 25.45 -14.94 -35.01
CA ARG A 125 24.81 -15.98 -35.80
C ARG A 125 24.87 -17.31 -35.07
N ILE A 126 23.73 -17.95 -34.87
CA ILE A 126 23.63 -19.15 -34.06
C ILE A 126 23.13 -20.31 -34.91
N LYS A 127 23.93 -21.36 -35.01
CA LYS A 127 23.44 -22.67 -35.43
C LYS A 127 22.90 -23.39 -34.20
N LEU A 128 21.60 -23.63 -34.19
CA LEU A 128 20.89 -24.23 -33.06
C LEU A 128 20.47 -25.66 -33.39
N ASP A 129 20.90 -26.61 -32.56
CA ASP A 129 20.56 -28.01 -32.67
C ASP A 129 19.88 -28.49 -31.38
N ILE A 130 18.64 -28.94 -31.49
CA ILE A 130 17.85 -29.36 -30.33
C ILE A 130 17.30 -30.75 -30.63
N SER A 131 17.75 -31.74 -29.85
CA SER A 131 17.40 -33.15 -30.08
C SER A 131 15.91 -33.43 -29.89
N GLN A 132 15.19 -32.60 -29.13
CA GLN A 132 13.77 -32.74 -28.83
C GLN A 132 12.94 -31.62 -29.49
N PRO A 133 12.17 -31.90 -30.57
CA PRO A 133 11.43 -30.88 -31.32
C PRO A 133 10.45 -30.05 -30.48
N GLN A 134 9.88 -30.62 -29.41
CA GLN A 134 8.97 -29.93 -28.50
C GLN A 134 9.60 -28.75 -27.73
N LEU A 135 10.93 -28.64 -27.71
CA LEU A 135 11.65 -27.52 -27.10
C LEU A 135 11.83 -26.33 -28.05
N TYR A 136 11.52 -26.50 -29.35
CA TYR A 136 11.72 -25.52 -30.42
C TYR A 136 10.67 -24.39 -30.53
N PRO A 137 9.34 -24.63 -30.37
CA PRO A 137 8.29 -23.72 -30.86
C PRO A 137 8.28 -22.30 -30.24
N SER A 138 9.01 -22.08 -29.14
CA SER A 138 9.05 -20.82 -28.40
C SER A 138 10.36 -20.04 -28.55
N LEU A 139 11.39 -20.60 -29.17
CA LEU A 139 12.73 -19.98 -29.21
C LEU A 139 12.86 -18.93 -30.33
N GLY A 140 12.37 -19.24 -31.54
CA GLY A 140 12.55 -18.36 -32.71
C GLY A 140 11.86 -17.00 -32.60
N GLN A 141 10.78 -16.87 -31.83
CA GLN A 141 10.08 -15.59 -31.62
C GLN A 141 10.77 -14.69 -30.57
N GLN A 142 11.65 -15.25 -29.75
CA GLN A 142 12.23 -14.53 -28.61
C GLN A 142 13.51 -13.78 -28.92
N PHE A 143 14.20 -14.15 -30.01
CA PHE A 143 15.46 -13.55 -30.41
C PHE A 143 15.32 -12.87 -31.78
N ASN A 144 14.98 -11.58 -31.77
CA ASN A 144 14.89 -10.74 -32.96
C ASN A 144 16.19 -9.97 -33.27
N ASN A 145 17.23 -10.20 -32.47
CA ASN A 145 18.51 -9.50 -32.45
C ASN A 145 19.69 -10.41 -32.85
N ILE A 146 19.41 -11.63 -33.31
CA ILE A 146 20.39 -12.61 -33.77
C ILE A 146 19.94 -13.23 -35.09
N ASN A 147 20.86 -13.89 -35.78
CA ASN A 147 20.55 -14.66 -36.98
C ASN A 147 20.64 -16.15 -36.69
N LEU A 148 19.56 -16.89 -36.94
CA LEU A 148 19.61 -18.36 -36.93
C LEU A 148 20.14 -18.85 -38.28
N ILE A 149 21.14 -19.73 -38.25
CA ILE A 149 21.81 -20.24 -39.45
C ILE A 149 21.77 -21.78 -39.50
N ASP A 150 21.71 -22.33 -40.71
CA ASP A 150 21.67 -23.78 -40.92
C ASP A 150 23.06 -24.44 -40.85
N LYS A 151 24.09 -23.68 -41.23
CA LYS A 151 25.49 -24.13 -41.30
C LYS A 151 26.36 -23.24 -40.43
N TYR A 152 27.26 -23.87 -39.69
CA TYR A 152 28.23 -23.22 -38.82
C TYR A 152 29.60 -23.24 -39.52
N ASP A 153 30.23 -22.08 -39.62
CA ASP A 153 31.60 -21.89 -40.11
C ASP A 153 32.50 -21.47 -38.95
N ASP A 154 33.42 -22.35 -38.57
CA ASP A 154 34.33 -22.17 -37.44
C ASP A 154 35.41 -21.10 -37.67
N LYS A 155 35.48 -20.53 -38.87
CA LYS A 155 36.41 -19.44 -39.21
C LYS A 155 35.84 -18.05 -38.92
N ARG A 156 34.53 -17.93 -38.69
CA ARG A 156 33.86 -16.64 -38.48
C ARG A 156 33.74 -16.32 -36.99
N GLY A 157 34.23 -15.14 -36.61
CA GLY A 157 34.26 -14.70 -35.21
C GLY A 157 32.91 -14.37 -34.57
N ASN A 158 31.83 -14.35 -35.35
CA ASN A 158 30.46 -14.04 -34.92
C ASN A 158 29.49 -15.23 -35.10
N GLU A 159 29.99 -16.45 -35.29
CA GLU A 159 29.17 -17.66 -35.37
C GLU A 159 29.37 -18.54 -34.14
N VAL A 160 28.27 -19.10 -33.61
CA VAL A 160 28.29 -20.05 -32.48
C VAL A 160 27.41 -21.24 -32.81
N TYR A 161 27.89 -22.44 -32.52
CA TYR A 161 27.07 -23.66 -32.54
C TYR A 161 26.61 -24.01 -31.13
N LEU A 162 25.30 -24.14 -30.96
CA LEU A 162 24.66 -24.55 -29.71
C LEU A 162 23.90 -25.85 -29.94
N SER A 163 24.21 -26.87 -29.15
CA SER A 163 23.46 -28.13 -29.13
C SER A 163 22.86 -28.37 -27.75
N PHE A 164 21.59 -28.74 -27.71
CA PHE A 164 20.85 -29.05 -26.50
C PHE A 164 20.21 -30.45 -26.60
N SER A 165 20.48 -31.29 -25.62
CA SER A 165 19.87 -32.60 -25.48
C SER A 165 19.35 -32.80 -24.07
N LEU A 166 18.07 -33.16 -23.93
CA LEU A 166 17.48 -33.53 -22.66
C LEU A 166 17.63 -35.03 -22.42
N ALA A 167 18.25 -35.41 -21.31
CA ALA A 167 18.33 -36.80 -20.86
C ALA A 167 16.94 -37.36 -20.49
N LYS A 168 16.89 -38.66 -20.21
CA LYS A 168 15.66 -39.34 -19.78
C LYS A 168 15.08 -38.69 -18.51
N ILE A 169 13.79 -38.34 -18.55
CA ILE A 169 13.06 -37.78 -17.43
C ILE A 169 12.79 -38.88 -16.39
N ASN A 170 13.08 -38.58 -15.13
CA ASN A 170 12.79 -39.42 -13.98
C ASN A 170 11.67 -38.79 -13.14
N PHE A 171 10.63 -39.56 -12.85
CA PHE A 171 9.51 -39.16 -12.00
C PHE A 171 9.66 -39.77 -10.61
N ILE A 172 9.49 -38.95 -9.58
CA ILE A 172 9.57 -39.36 -8.18
C ILE A 172 8.34 -38.82 -7.47
N THR A 173 7.66 -39.67 -6.71
CA THR A 173 6.54 -39.28 -5.84
C THR A 173 6.93 -39.49 -4.39
N GLN A 174 6.92 -38.42 -3.61
CA GLN A 174 7.16 -38.46 -2.17
C GLN A 174 5.86 -38.17 -1.44
N LYS A 175 5.60 -38.95 -0.39
CA LYS A 175 4.41 -38.81 0.45
C LYS A 175 4.84 -38.56 1.88
N TYR A 176 4.18 -37.60 2.52
CA TYR A 176 4.39 -37.31 3.93
C TYR A 176 3.05 -37.00 4.58
N VAL A 177 2.79 -37.56 5.75
CA VAL A 177 1.57 -37.29 6.53
C VAL A 177 1.94 -36.39 7.70
N LYS A 178 1.24 -35.28 7.82
CA LYS A 178 1.33 -34.37 8.96
C LYS A 178 0.03 -34.42 9.75
N ILE A 179 0.12 -34.42 11.07
CA ILE A 179 -1.06 -34.21 11.92
C ILE A 179 -1.30 -32.71 12.06
N GLU A 180 -2.49 -32.25 11.71
CA GLU A 180 -2.97 -30.89 11.97
C GLU A 180 -4.07 -30.93 13.04
N SER A 181 -4.34 -29.80 13.69
CA SER A 181 -5.32 -29.69 14.77
C SER A 181 -6.26 -28.52 14.55
N LYS A 182 -7.55 -28.72 14.83
CA LYS A 182 -8.57 -27.66 14.81
C LYS A 182 -9.46 -27.78 16.03
N GLN A 183 -9.76 -26.64 16.65
CA GLN A 183 -10.65 -26.59 17.81
C GLN A 183 -12.11 -26.77 17.41
N TYR A 184 -12.86 -27.47 18.27
CA TYR A 184 -14.32 -27.60 18.19
C TYR A 184 -14.93 -27.51 19.58
N ILE A 185 -16.23 -27.21 19.63
CA ILE A 185 -16.99 -27.21 20.87
C ILE A 185 -17.30 -28.67 21.20
N ASP A 186 -16.65 -29.20 22.23
CA ASP A 186 -16.80 -30.59 22.67
C ASP A 186 -18.03 -30.75 23.57
N SER A 187 -18.20 -29.81 24.48
CA SER A 187 -19.31 -29.78 25.42
C SER A 187 -19.62 -28.34 25.82
N TYR A 188 -20.72 -28.17 26.55
CA TYR A 188 -21.03 -26.93 27.24
C TYR A 188 -20.98 -27.20 28.73
N ASN A 189 -20.24 -26.38 29.47
CA ASN A 189 -20.27 -26.40 30.92
C ASN A 189 -21.30 -25.39 31.40
N ARG A 190 -22.26 -25.90 32.17
CA ARG A 190 -23.24 -25.06 32.85
C ARG A 190 -22.61 -24.51 34.12
N ILE A 191 -22.39 -23.21 34.16
CA ILE A 191 -21.87 -22.54 35.35
C ILE A 191 -22.89 -21.55 35.89
N LEU A 192 -22.70 -21.13 37.14
CA LEU A 192 -23.43 -19.98 37.69
C LEU A 192 -23.10 -18.77 36.83
N ASN A 193 -24.14 -18.08 36.36
CA ASN A 193 -23.97 -16.87 35.60
C ASN A 193 -23.39 -15.78 36.53
N PRO A 194 -22.15 -15.30 36.28
CA PRO A 194 -21.55 -14.27 37.12
C PRO A 194 -22.40 -13.00 37.16
N GLU A 195 -23.04 -12.62 36.04
CA GLU A 195 -23.91 -11.44 35.98
C GLU A 195 -25.14 -11.59 36.89
N TYR A 196 -25.72 -12.78 36.96
CA TYR A 196 -26.85 -13.05 37.87
C TYR A 196 -26.44 -12.87 39.34
N ARG A 197 -25.24 -13.34 39.70
CA ARG A 197 -24.71 -13.21 41.07
C ARG A 197 -24.39 -11.75 41.42
N ASP A 198 -23.83 -11.01 40.48
CA ASP A 198 -23.48 -9.60 40.67
C ASP A 198 -24.74 -8.76 40.92
N ILE A 199 -25.80 -8.97 40.14
CA ILE A 199 -27.11 -8.29 40.34
C ILE A 199 -27.72 -8.65 41.71
N GLN A 200 -27.63 -9.90 42.16
CA GLN A 200 -28.09 -10.27 43.50
C GLN A 200 -27.36 -9.51 44.60
N GLN A 201 -26.05 -9.30 44.43
CA GLN A 201 -25.24 -8.55 45.39
C GLN A 201 -25.63 -7.06 45.38
N ASP A 202 -25.78 -6.46 44.21
CA ASP A 202 -26.18 -5.06 44.07
C ASP A 202 -27.56 -4.79 44.69
N ILE A 203 -28.52 -5.71 44.52
CA ILE A 203 -29.84 -5.64 45.17
C ILE A 203 -29.72 -5.65 46.70
N LEU A 204 -28.84 -6.51 47.25
CA LEU A 204 -28.65 -6.60 48.70
C LEU A 204 -28.07 -5.31 49.26
N ASP A 205 -27.03 -4.79 48.62
CA ASP A 205 -26.33 -3.58 49.05
C ASP A 205 -27.26 -2.36 48.97
N LEU A 206 -28.01 -2.22 47.88
CA LEU A 206 -28.94 -1.10 47.67
C LEU A 206 -30.16 -1.17 48.62
N ARG A 207 -30.64 -2.38 48.96
CA ARG A 207 -31.67 -2.57 50.00
C ARG A 207 -31.19 -2.13 51.38
N GLU A 208 -29.96 -2.48 51.75
CA GLU A 208 -29.38 -2.07 53.02
C GLU A 208 -29.21 -0.56 53.10
N GLU A 209 -28.72 0.08 52.04
CA GLU A 209 -28.64 1.54 51.95
C GLU A 209 -30.02 2.21 52.10
N THR A 210 -31.02 1.73 51.36
CA THR A 210 -32.39 2.25 51.40
C THR A 210 -32.99 2.14 52.81
N LYS A 211 -32.78 1.00 53.48
CA LYS A 211 -33.20 0.79 54.88
C LYS A 211 -32.53 1.79 55.82
N ASN A 212 -31.23 2.01 55.66
CA ASN A 212 -30.47 2.98 56.46
C ASN A 212 -30.96 4.41 56.23
N LEU A 213 -31.28 4.79 54.99
CA LEU A 213 -31.85 6.09 54.66
C LEU A 213 -33.24 6.29 55.29
N ARG A 214 -34.11 5.28 55.22
CA ARG A 214 -35.45 5.31 55.86
C ARG A 214 -35.34 5.52 57.38
N GLY A 215 -34.46 4.78 58.07
CA GLY A 215 -34.26 4.95 59.51
C GLY A 215 -33.72 6.33 59.88
N LYS A 216 -32.87 6.93 59.04
CA LYS A 216 -32.39 8.31 59.26
C LYS A 216 -33.47 9.36 58.93
N LEU A 217 -34.34 9.10 57.96
CA LEU A 217 -35.47 9.97 57.60
C LEU A 217 -36.48 10.06 58.74
N GLU A 218 -36.89 8.92 59.30
CA GLU A 218 -37.83 8.83 60.43
C GLU A 218 -37.37 9.68 61.62
N ARG A 219 -36.10 9.55 62.02
CA ARG A 219 -35.50 10.36 63.10
C ARG A 219 -35.52 11.87 62.80
N GLN A 220 -35.41 12.27 61.53
CA GLN A 220 -35.44 13.68 61.14
C GLN A 220 -36.87 14.23 61.11
N GLU A 221 -37.84 13.43 60.64
CA GLU A 221 -39.25 13.81 60.69
C GLU A 221 -39.70 14.01 62.14
N GLN A 222 -39.35 13.08 63.04
CA GLN A 222 -39.65 13.21 64.47
C GLN A 222 -39.07 14.50 65.07
N ARG A 223 -37.78 14.79 64.83
CA ARG A 223 -37.14 16.03 65.29
C ARG A 223 -37.81 17.29 64.74
N LYS A 224 -38.21 17.29 63.47
CA LYS A 224 -38.92 18.42 62.86
C LYS A 224 -40.28 18.63 63.54
N THR A 225 -41.00 17.55 63.84
CA THR A 225 -42.28 17.63 64.57
C THR A 225 -42.08 18.20 65.97
N GLU A 226 -41.04 17.77 66.69
CA GLU A 226 -40.67 18.33 68.01
C GLU A 226 -40.36 19.84 67.90
N GLN A 227 -39.57 20.26 66.90
CA GLN A 227 -39.27 21.67 66.66
C GLN A 227 -40.52 22.49 66.30
N GLN A 228 -41.45 21.93 65.53
CA GLN A 228 -42.73 22.58 65.20
C GLN A 228 -43.60 22.78 66.44
N GLN A 229 -43.63 21.80 67.35
CA GLN A 229 -44.34 21.94 68.63
C GLN A 229 -43.70 23.02 69.50
N GLN A 230 -42.36 23.08 69.56
CA GLN A 230 -41.64 24.13 70.28
C GLN A 230 -41.92 25.53 69.70
N LEU A 231 -41.99 25.65 68.37
CA LEU A 231 -42.33 26.92 67.71
C LEU A 231 -43.74 27.38 68.10
N LEU A 232 -44.71 26.47 68.08
CA LEU A 232 -46.09 26.77 68.47
C LEU A 232 -46.17 27.26 69.92
N LEU A 233 -45.39 26.68 70.84
CA LEU A 233 -45.29 27.14 72.22
C LEU A 233 -44.70 28.55 72.30
N LEU A 234 -43.59 28.82 71.59
CA LEU A 234 -42.96 30.14 71.55
C LEU A 234 -43.89 31.22 70.97
N GLU A 235 -44.69 30.88 69.95
CA GLU A 235 -45.68 31.81 69.37
C GLU A 235 -46.80 32.15 70.37
N LYS A 236 -47.24 31.17 71.17
CA LYS A 236 -48.19 31.41 72.27
C LYS A 236 -47.58 32.33 73.32
N ASP A 237 -46.34 32.07 73.74
CA ASP A 237 -45.62 32.89 74.71
C ASP A 237 -45.43 34.32 74.21
N TRP A 238 -45.08 34.50 72.93
CA TRP A 238 -44.97 35.80 72.29
C TRP A 238 -46.29 36.58 72.33
N LYS A 239 -47.43 35.92 72.04
CA LYS A 239 -48.75 36.54 72.07
C LYS A 239 -49.16 36.97 73.47
N ILE A 240 -48.88 36.15 74.48
CA ILE A 240 -49.09 36.48 75.90
C ILE A 240 -48.24 37.71 76.28
N ALA A 241 -46.96 37.71 75.91
CA ALA A 241 -46.05 38.82 76.19
C ALA A 241 -46.50 40.13 75.51
N LEU A 242 -47.05 40.05 74.29
CA LEU A 242 -47.57 41.19 73.54
C LEU A 242 -48.80 41.82 74.23
N LEU A 243 -49.79 41.00 74.60
CA LEU A 243 -51.00 41.43 75.31
C LEU A 243 -50.67 42.09 76.65
N THR A 244 -49.68 41.56 77.37
CA THR A 244 -49.23 42.07 78.67
C THR A 244 -48.49 43.43 78.55
N ASN A 245 -48.06 43.82 77.34
CA ASN A 245 -47.36 45.07 77.08
C ASN A 245 -48.30 46.20 76.58
N GLN A 246 -49.46 45.88 76.01
CA GLN A 246 -50.43 46.86 75.48
C GLN A 246 -51.10 47.74 76.55
N ASN A 247 -51.08 47.33 77.82
CA ASN A 247 -51.76 48.01 78.93
C ASN A 247 -50.84 48.92 79.78
N GLN A 248 -49.65 49.31 79.29
CA GLN A 248 -48.67 50.09 80.05
C GLN A 248 -48.32 51.44 79.40
N THR A 249 -48.04 52.44 80.25
CA THR A 249 -47.58 53.77 79.81
C THR A 249 -46.18 53.72 79.21
N GLU A 250 -46.03 54.31 78.02
CA GLU A 250 -44.74 54.45 77.34
C GLU A 250 -43.78 55.31 78.20
N ASN A 251 -42.50 54.89 78.29
CA ASN A 251 -41.39 55.47 79.10
C ASN A 251 -41.16 54.96 80.53
N THR A 252 -41.73 53.84 80.97
CA THR A 252 -41.29 53.17 82.21
C THR A 252 -40.16 52.15 81.98
N SER A 253 -39.27 51.97 82.96
CA SER A 253 -38.24 50.90 82.94
C SER A 253 -38.84 49.49 82.72
N SER A 254 -40.07 49.27 83.21
CA SER A 254 -40.87 48.05 83.00
C SER A 254 -41.23 47.80 81.53
N TYR A 255 -41.49 48.85 80.75
CA TYR A 255 -41.80 48.75 79.33
C TYR A 255 -40.60 48.27 78.50
N TYR A 256 -39.39 48.80 78.78
CA TYR A 256 -38.17 48.42 78.07
C TYR A 256 -37.74 46.96 78.34
N SER A 257 -37.88 46.46 79.57
CA SER A 257 -37.53 45.07 79.91
C SER A 257 -38.46 44.06 79.22
N LYS A 258 -39.76 44.34 79.15
CA LYS A 258 -40.72 43.50 78.40
C LYS A 258 -40.49 43.55 76.89
N ARG A 259 -40.09 44.69 76.34
CA ARG A 259 -39.72 44.81 74.92
C ARG A 259 -38.48 43.97 74.57
N LYS A 260 -37.51 43.89 75.49
CA LYS A 260 -36.35 42.98 75.35
C LYS A 260 -36.78 41.51 75.30
N ILE A 261 -37.66 41.08 76.21
CA ILE A 261 -38.22 39.71 76.21
C ILE A 261 -38.95 39.41 74.90
N LEU A 262 -39.76 40.34 74.40
CA LEU A 262 -40.44 40.21 73.09
C LEU A 262 -39.45 40.03 71.93
N SER A 263 -38.33 40.76 71.94
CA SER A 263 -37.29 40.62 70.92
C SER A 263 -36.54 39.28 71.01
N GLU A 264 -36.29 38.78 72.22
CA GLU A 264 -35.64 37.48 72.45
C GLU A 264 -36.52 36.32 72.00
N ILE A 265 -37.83 36.35 72.33
CA ILE A 265 -38.79 35.33 71.87
C ILE A 265 -38.90 35.36 70.35
N LYS A 266 -38.98 36.55 69.73
CA LYS A 266 -39.02 36.71 68.27
C LYS A 266 -37.77 36.20 67.58
N ASN A 267 -36.58 36.45 68.13
CA ASN A 267 -35.33 35.95 67.57
C ASN A 267 -35.24 34.42 67.69
N LYS A 268 -35.69 33.84 68.81
CA LYS A 268 -35.77 32.38 68.97
C LYS A 268 -36.77 31.75 68.01
N SER A 269 -37.94 32.35 67.80
CA SER A 269 -38.94 31.84 66.85
C SER A 269 -38.43 31.90 65.42
N LEU A 270 -37.76 32.98 65.02
CA LEU A 270 -37.13 33.10 63.69
C LEU A 270 -36.05 32.04 63.46
N LYS A 271 -35.17 31.82 64.45
CA LYS A 271 -34.13 30.79 64.36
C LYS A 271 -34.75 29.39 64.23
N LEU A 272 -35.77 29.09 65.03
CA LEU A 272 -36.45 27.79 65.00
C LEU A 272 -37.23 27.58 63.69
N GLN A 273 -37.85 28.63 63.14
CA GLN A 273 -38.47 28.60 61.80
C GLN A 273 -37.44 28.28 60.71
N GLN A 274 -36.24 28.87 60.78
CA GLN A 274 -35.15 28.55 59.85
C GLN A 274 -34.70 27.09 59.99
N GLU A 275 -34.52 26.59 61.22
CA GLU A 275 -34.15 25.19 61.46
C GLU A 275 -35.22 24.20 60.95
N ILE A 276 -36.51 24.51 61.11
CA ILE A 276 -37.62 23.70 60.58
C ILE A 276 -37.61 23.71 59.04
N SER A 277 -37.33 24.85 58.42
CA SER A 277 -37.20 24.97 56.96
C SER A 277 -36.02 24.13 56.44
N ASP A 278 -34.86 24.25 57.07
CA ASP A 278 -33.67 23.48 56.75
C ASP A 278 -33.90 21.99 56.93
N ALA A 279 -34.54 21.58 58.03
CA ALA A 279 -34.95 20.20 58.27
C ALA A 279 -35.91 19.71 57.17
N GLY A 280 -36.86 20.55 56.74
CA GLY A 280 -37.73 20.29 55.60
C GLY A 280 -36.97 20.01 54.33
N SER A 281 -35.98 20.84 53.98
CA SER A 281 -35.16 20.63 52.78
C SER A 281 -34.35 19.32 52.84
N ARG A 282 -33.84 18.94 54.02
CA ARG A 282 -33.09 17.69 54.24
C ARG A 282 -34.00 16.46 54.13
N ILE A 283 -35.21 16.53 54.69
CA ILE A 283 -36.24 15.50 54.55
C ILE A 283 -36.60 15.31 53.08
N SER A 284 -36.86 16.39 52.34
CA SER A 284 -37.18 16.33 50.90
C SER A 284 -36.04 15.75 50.06
N ARG A 285 -34.78 16.06 50.37
CA ARG A 285 -33.62 15.43 49.71
C ARG A 285 -33.62 13.93 49.95
N ARG A 286 -33.70 13.50 51.21
CA ARG A 286 -33.68 12.07 51.56
C ARG A 286 -34.84 11.27 50.98
N LYS A 287 -36.04 11.87 50.88
CA LYS A 287 -37.17 11.24 50.19
C LYS A 287 -36.87 11.02 48.70
N ARG A 288 -36.15 11.93 48.05
CA ARG A 288 -35.70 11.74 46.67
C ARG A 288 -34.66 10.64 46.57
N ASP A 289 -33.66 10.65 47.45
CA ASP A 289 -32.61 9.62 47.47
C ASP A 289 -33.23 8.22 47.66
N ILE A 290 -34.19 8.07 48.59
CA ILE A 290 -34.94 6.81 48.78
C ILE A 290 -35.72 6.42 47.52
N ALA A 291 -36.42 7.37 46.89
CA ALA A 291 -37.19 7.10 45.67
C ALA A 291 -36.30 6.83 44.44
N GLU A 292 -35.04 7.23 44.47
CA GLU A 292 -34.04 6.90 43.45
C GLU A 292 -33.55 5.46 43.65
N ASN A 293 -33.12 5.11 44.86
CA ASN A 293 -32.73 3.73 45.18
C ASN A 293 -33.87 2.74 44.95
N GLU A 294 -35.13 3.12 45.22
CA GLU A 294 -36.29 2.25 44.94
C GLU A 294 -36.48 2.00 43.44
N ARG A 295 -36.24 3.00 42.58
CA ARG A 295 -36.32 2.83 41.12
C ARG A 295 -35.18 1.94 40.61
N GLU A 296 -33.97 2.16 41.09
CA GLU A 296 -32.82 1.33 40.74
C GLU A 296 -32.98 -0.11 41.24
N LEU A 297 -33.60 -0.33 42.41
CA LEU A 297 -33.99 -1.67 42.85
C LEU A 297 -34.99 -2.33 41.89
N ASP A 298 -36.01 -1.60 41.43
CA ASP A 298 -36.98 -2.12 40.47
C ASP A 298 -36.30 -2.53 39.14
N ASP A 299 -35.36 -1.71 38.65
CA ASP A 299 -34.57 -2.00 37.46
C ASP A 299 -33.70 -3.26 37.66
N LEU A 300 -33.00 -3.38 38.80
CA LEU A 300 -32.21 -4.57 39.11
C LEU A 300 -33.06 -5.84 39.24
N PHE A 301 -34.28 -5.74 39.78
CA PHE A 301 -35.22 -6.87 39.81
C PHE A 301 -35.71 -7.26 38.42
N TYR A 302 -35.88 -6.28 37.54
CA TYR A 302 -36.23 -6.51 36.15
C TYR A 302 -35.09 -7.25 35.43
N ASP A 303 -33.85 -6.77 35.58
CA ASP A 303 -32.67 -7.42 34.99
C ASP A 303 -32.46 -8.85 35.53
N LEU A 304 -32.67 -9.06 36.85
CA LEU A 304 -32.58 -10.39 37.47
C LEU A 304 -33.65 -11.37 36.94
N HIS A 305 -34.77 -10.86 36.43
CA HIS A 305 -35.82 -11.70 35.84
C HIS A 305 -35.43 -12.21 34.46
N ASP A 306 -34.82 -11.36 33.64
CA ASP A 306 -34.47 -11.66 32.26
C ASP A 306 -33.14 -12.41 32.13
N ILE A 307 -32.27 -12.33 33.15
CA ILE A 307 -30.97 -13.00 33.16
C ILE A 307 -31.11 -14.38 33.83
N PRO A 308 -30.76 -15.47 33.13
CA PRO A 308 -30.82 -16.81 33.71
C PRO A 308 -29.72 -16.99 34.76
N GLU A 309 -30.05 -17.74 35.82
CA GLU A 309 -29.11 -18.09 36.91
C GLU A 309 -27.91 -18.91 36.42
N LEU A 310 -28.11 -19.69 35.36
CA LEU A 310 -27.10 -20.57 34.79
C LEU A 310 -26.86 -20.23 33.32
N VAL A 311 -25.59 -20.21 32.92
CA VAL A 311 -25.17 -19.99 31.53
C VAL A 311 -24.31 -21.15 31.06
N ASP A 312 -24.53 -21.56 29.81
CA ASP A 312 -23.80 -22.64 29.16
C ASP A 312 -22.59 -22.04 28.41
N ILE A 313 -21.37 -22.36 28.85
CA ILE A 313 -20.12 -21.88 28.25
C ILE A 313 -19.49 -23.00 27.40
N PRO A 314 -19.10 -22.73 26.14
CA PRO A 314 -18.48 -23.74 25.31
C PRO A 314 -17.12 -24.18 25.86
N VAL A 315 -16.93 -25.49 25.97
CA VAL A 315 -15.65 -26.12 26.27
C VAL A 315 -15.06 -26.58 24.95
N TYR A 316 -13.86 -26.08 24.65
CA TYR A 316 -13.16 -26.42 23.42
C TYR A 316 -12.23 -27.61 23.62
N ALA A 317 -12.21 -28.51 22.65
CA ALA A 317 -11.20 -29.56 22.54
C ALA A 317 -10.49 -29.49 21.18
N ASP A 318 -9.27 -30.01 21.12
CA ASP A 318 -8.50 -30.09 19.88
C ASP A 318 -8.81 -31.38 19.15
N TYR A 319 -9.35 -31.26 17.93
CA TYR A 319 -9.50 -32.39 17.03
C TYR A 319 -8.30 -32.48 16.11
N GLN A 320 -7.55 -33.57 16.22
CA GLN A 320 -6.40 -33.86 15.38
C GLN A 320 -6.81 -34.67 14.15
N TYR A 321 -6.31 -34.30 12.98
CA TYR A 321 -6.58 -35.01 11.74
C TYR A 321 -5.33 -35.11 10.85
N PRO A 322 -5.18 -36.21 10.10
CA PRO A 322 -4.06 -36.39 9.19
C PRO A 322 -4.28 -35.60 7.90
N VAL A 323 -3.23 -34.88 7.49
CA VAL A 323 -3.13 -34.25 6.17
C VAL A 323 -2.00 -34.94 5.41
N GLU A 324 -2.35 -35.64 4.32
CA GLU A 324 -1.38 -36.23 3.39
C GLU A 324 -0.88 -35.14 2.45
N THR A 325 0.44 -34.96 2.36
CA THR A 325 1.09 -34.10 1.38
C THR A 325 1.82 -34.98 0.37
N VAL A 326 1.50 -34.81 -0.91
CA VAL A 326 2.14 -35.51 -2.02
C VAL A 326 2.97 -34.53 -2.82
N THR A 327 4.26 -34.81 -2.95
CA THR A 327 5.19 -34.06 -3.80
C THR A 327 5.57 -34.93 -5.00
N GLN A 328 5.16 -34.52 -6.19
CA GLN A 328 5.59 -35.13 -7.45
C GLN A 328 6.75 -34.32 -8.02
N ILE A 329 7.84 -35.00 -8.34
CA ILE A 329 9.08 -34.40 -8.84
C ILE A 329 9.37 -35.02 -10.20
N ALA A 330 9.53 -34.18 -11.23
CA ALA A 330 10.11 -34.60 -12.50
C ALA A 330 11.50 -33.98 -12.63
N LYS A 331 12.53 -34.80 -12.84
CA LYS A 331 13.92 -34.36 -12.95
C LYS A 331 14.59 -34.94 -14.18
N SER A 332 15.48 -34.17 -14.79
CA SER A 332 16.34 -34.59 -15.91
C SER A 332 17.64 -33.78 -15.92
N HIS A 333 18.54 -34.13 -16.84
CA HIS A 333 19.76 -33.40 -17.13
C HIS A 333 19.68 -32.80 -18.53
N LEU A 334 19.95 -31.50 -18.64
CA LEU A 334 20.13 -30.81 -19.91
C LEU A 334 21.62 -30.82 -20.26
N GLU A 335 21.95 -31.50 -21.34
CA GLU A 335 23.29 -31.51 -21.93
C GLU A 335 23.39 -30.35 -22.94
N ILE A 336 24.44 -29.54 -22.78
CA ILE A 336 24.68 -28.32 -23.53
C ILE A 336 26.07 -28.41 -24.15
N THR A 337 26.15 -28.26 -25.46
CA THR A 337 27.42 -28.11 -26.18
C THR A 337 27.49 -26.74 -26.81
N ILE A 338 28.60 -26.02 -26.60
CA ILE A 338 28.85 -24.70 -27.16
C ILE A 338 30.17 -24.76 -27.93
N CYS A 339 30.15 -24.50 -29.24
CA CYS A 339 31.37 -24.37 -30.04
C CYS A 339 31.57 -22.91 -30.50
N LYS A 340 32.78 -22.39 -30.29
CA LYS A 340 33.23 -21.05 -30.69
C LYS A 340 34.55 -21.15 -31.44
N GLY A 341 34.51 -21.08 -32.76
CA GLY A 341 35.66 -21.36 -33.61
C GLY A 341 36.09 -22.83 -33.60
N ALA A 342 37.25 -23.10 -34.21
CA ALA A 342 37.76 -24.47 -34.42
C ALA A 342 38.18 -25.18 -33.12
N ASP A 343 38.76 -24.44 -32.17
CA ASP A 343 39.42 -25.02 -30.99
C ASP A 343 38.64 -24.86 -29.67
N SER A 344 37.55 -24.08 -29.65
CA SER A 344 36.80 -23.84 -28.40
C SER A 344 35.50 -24.64 -28.38
N LYS A 345 35.52 -25.82 -27.75
CA LYS A 345 34.33 -26.63 -27.50
C LYS A 345 34.11 -26.79 -25.99
N PHE A 346 32.96 -26.33 -25.53
CA PHE A 346 32.55 -26.41 -24.13
C PHE A 346 31.38 -27.38 -23.99
N TYR A 347 31.49 -28.25 -22.99
CA TYR A 347 30.42 -29.15 -22.60
C TYR A 347 29.95 -28.79 -21.20
N ARG A 348 28.63 -28.70 -21.02
CA ARG A 348 28.00 -28.41 -19.74
C ARG A 348 26.80 -29.31 -19.55
N GLN A 349 26.65 -29.84 -18.35
CA GLN A 349 25.45 -30.54 -17.91
C GLN A 349 24.76 -29.69 -16.85
N GLN A 350 23.44 -29.53 -16.98
CA GLN A 350 22.62 -28.74 -16.06
C GLN A 350 21.46 -29.57 -15.56
N ASP A 351 21.33 -29.71 -14.24
CA ASP A 351 20.20 -30.40 -13.62
C ASP A 351 18.95 -29.53 -13.71
N VAL A 352 17.84 -30.12 -14.18
CA VAL A 352 16.55 -29.45 -14.27
C VAL A 352 15.50 -30.27 -13.54
N GLN A 353 14.75 -29.63 -12.65
CA GLN A 353 13.67 -30.28 -11.92
C GLN A 353 12.48 -29.36 -11.73
N ILE A 354 11.28 -29.96 -11.68
CA ILE A 354 10.04 -29.30 -11.27
C ILE A 354 9.40 -30.09 -10.15
N LYS A 355 8.67 -29.40 -9.28
CA LYS A 355 7.92 -29.99 -8.17
C LYS A 355 6.46 -29.56 -8.25
N ASN A 356 5.55 -30.51 -8.09
CA ASN A 356 4.12 -30.29 -7.90
C ASN A 356 3.77 -30.80 -6.50
N ILE A 357 3.24 -29.93 -5.65
CA ILE A 357 2.89 -30.27 -4.27
C ILE A 357 1.38 -30.14 -4.14
N ASP A 358 0.76 -31.17 -3.60
CA ASP A 358 -0.65 -31.18 -3.30
C ASP A 358 -0.92 -31.77 -1.92
N LYS A 359 -2.03 -31.38 -1.32
CA LYS A 359 -2.44 -31.82 0.02
C LYS A 359 -3.82 -32.43 -0.04
N SER A 360 -4.08 -33.36 0.86
CA SER A 360 -5.41 -33.94 1.01
C SER A 360 -5.71 -34.30 2.44
N HIS A 361 -7.00 -34.21 2.78
CA HIS A 361 -7.55 -34.77 3.99
C HIS A 361 -8.96 -35.31 3.72
N PRO A 362 -9.40 -36.36 4.43
CA PRO A 362 -10.79 -36.78 4.35
C PRO A 362 -11.71 -35.70 4.93
N SER A 363 -13.03 -35.87 4.76
CA SER A 363 -13.99 -35.01 5.44
C SER A 363 -14.02 -35.33 6.94
N HIS A 364 -14.09 -34.30 7.77
CA HIS A 364 -14.19 -34.40 9.22
C HIS A 364 -15.43 -33.63 9.69
N SER A 365 -16.55 -34.34 9.83
CA SER A 365 -17.85 -33.77 10.18
C SER A 365 -17.84 -33.01 11.51
N LEU A 366 -17.07 -33.50 12.48
CA LEU A 366 -16.96 -32.94 13.83
C LEU A 366 -16.44 -31.48 13.84
N ILE A 367 -15.61 -31.13 12.86
CA ILE A 367 -15.07 -29.78 12.68
C ILE A 367 -15.60 -29.07 11.43
N ALA A 368 -16.69 -29.61 10.86
CA ALA A 368 -17.31 -29.20 9.60
C ALA A 368 -16.31 -29.03 8.43
N LEU A 369 -15.25 -29.84 8.41
CA LEU A 369 -14.21 -29.78 7.38
C LEU A 369 -14.59 -30.72 6.24
N LYS A 370 -14.82 -30.16 5.04
CA LYS A 370 -15.13 -30.94 3.83
C LYS A 370 -13.90 -31.72 3.37
N ALA A 371 -14.09 -32.80 2.61
CA ALA A 371 -12.96 -33.53 2.05
C ALA A 371 -12.22 -32.68 1.01
N ASP A 372 -10.90 -32.80 0.99
CA ASP A 372 -10.01 -32.21 -0.01
C ASP A 372 -9.22 -33.35 -0.68
N PRO A 373 -9.67 -33.87 -1.83
CA PRO A 373 -9.02 -35.01 -2.49
C PRO A 373 -7.78 -34.59 -3.28
N LEU A 374 -6.78 -35.47 -3.39
CA LEU A 374 -5.58 -35.23 -4.20
C LEU A 374 -5.92 -35.06 -5.68
N LEU A 375 -5.39 -34.00 -6.28
CA LEU A 375 -5.40 -33.66 -7.70
C LEU A 375 -3.97 -33.77 -8.25
N LEU A 376 -3.49 -35.01 -8.37
CA LEU A 376 -2.16 -35.30 -8.88
C LEU A 376 -2.05 -35.06 -10.38
N LYS A 377 -0.90 -34.54 -10.82
CA LYS A 377 -0.57 -34.39 -12.23
C LYS A 377 -0.09 -35.70 -12.81
N ASN A 378 -0.45 -35.99 -14.04
CA ASN A 378 0.11 -37.13 -14.76
C ASN A 378 1.51 -36.82 -15.34
N ASP A 379 2.23 -37.85 -15.76
CA ASP A 379 3.60 -37.72 -16.30
C ASP A 379 3.68 -36.79 -17.52
N SER A 380 2.63 -36.73 -18.35
CA SER A 380 2.56 -35.82 -19.51
C SER A 380 2.48 -34.36 -19.08
N GLU A 381 1.67 -34.05 -18.06
CA GLU A 381 1.58 -32.72 -17.47
C GLU A 381 2.89 -32.30 -16.79
N LEU A 382 3.51 -33.20 -16.02
CA LEU A 382 4.80 -32.96 -15.39
C LEU A 382 5.92 -32.78 -16.44
N THR A 383 5.88 -33.55 -17.53
CA THR A 383 6.80 -33.42 -18.67
C THR A 383 6.65 -32.05 -19.35
N LYS A 384 5.41 -31.57 -19.58
CA LYS A 384 5.18 -30.23 -20.13
C LYS A 384 5.74 -29.13 -19.22
N MET A 385 5.53 -29.24 -17.91
CA MET A 385 6.10 -28.32 -16.93
C MET A 385 7.64 -28.34 -16.95
N LEU A 386 8.25 -29.53 -17.00
CA LEU A 386 9.69 -29.67 -17.08
C LEU A 386 10.25 -29.11 -18.38
N ASN A 387 9.62 -29.39 -19.52
CA ASN A 387 10.03 -28.87 -20.82
C ASN A 387 9.98 -27.34 -20.86
N LYS A 388 8.98 -26.71 -20.25
CA LYS A 388 8.94 -25.25 -20.11
C LYS A 388 10.14 -24.73 -19.31
N LYS A 389 10.47 -25.39 -18.19
CA LYS A 389 11.65 -25.05 -17.39
C LYS A 389 12.95 -25.23 -18.19
N VAL A 390 13.06 -26.30 -18.97
CA VAL A 390 14.21 -26.55 -19.88
C VAL A 390 14.32 -25.44 -20.93
N GLN A 391 13.21 -25.00 -21.53
CA GLN A 391 13.21 -23.89 -22.49
C GLN A 391 13.75 -22.60 -21.85
N GLU A 392 13.36 -22.29 -20.62
CA GLU A 392 13.89 -21.13 -19.87
C GLU A 392 15.42 -21.22 -19.70
N GLU A 393 15.96 -22.41 -19.41
CA GLU A 393 17.40 -22.63 -19.30
C GLU A 393 18.12 -22.50 -20.66
N ILE A 394 17.53 -23.01 -21.75
CA ILE A 394 18.05 -22.82 -23.11
C ILE A 394 18.12 -21.32 -23.45
N ILE A 395 17.04 -20.58 -23.16
CA ILE A 395 16.97 -19.13 -23.38
C ILE A 395 18.04 -18.40 -22.57
N TYR A 396 18.25 -18.81 -21.32
CA TYR A 396 19.30 -18.26 -20.47
C TYR A 396 20.69 -18.46 -21.09
N VAL A 397 21.00 -19.67 -21.58
CA VAL A 397 22.28 -19.96 -22.24
C VAL A 397 22.47 -19.09 -23.47
N ILE A 398 21.48 -19.01 -24.36
CA ILE A 398 21.55 -18.19 -25.57
C ILE A 398 21.78 -16.71 -25.22
N ASN A 399 21.05 -16.17 -24.23
CA ASN A 399 21.24 -14.79 -23.78
C ASN A 399 22.64 -14.56 -23.19
N ASN A 400 23.20 -15.54 -22.47
CA ASN A 400 24.57 -15.46 -21.99
C ASN A 400 25.57 -15.36 -23.16
N GLU A 401 25.37 -16.12 -24.23
CA GLU A 401 26.21 -16.04 -25.43
C GLU A 401 26.08 -14.69 -26.16
N ILE A 402 24.86 -14.17 -26.28
CA ILE A 402 24.61 -12.82 -26.83
C ILE A 402 25.33 -11.76 -26.00
N ASN A 403 25.23 -11.84 -24.67
CA ASN A 403 25.88 -10.89 -23.77
C ASN A 403 27.40 -10.97 -23.86
N GLN A 404 27.98 -12.17 -23.93
CA GLN A 404 29.42 -12.34 -24.10
C GLN A 404 29.89 -11.75 -25.43
N TYR A 405 29.17 -12.01 -26.52
CA TYR A 405 29.48 -11.43 -27.83
C TYR A 405 29.37 -9.90 -27.82
N GLN A 406 28.35 -9.34 -27.17
CA GLN A 406 28.22 -7.90 -26.96
C GLN A 406 29.45 -7.32 -26.25
N GLN A 407 29.94 -7.96 -25.18
CA GLN A 407 31.14 -7.48 -24.47
C GLN A 407 32.38 -7.52 -25.36
N THR A 408 32.51 -8.52 -26.24
CA THR A 408 33.58 -8.56 -27.25
C THR A 408 33.50 -7.34 -28.18
N LEU A 409 32.31 -7.01 -28.69
CA LEU A 409 32.12 -5.83 -29.55
C LEU A 409 32.43 -4.51 -28.83
N ILE A 410 32.00 -4.37 -27.57
CA ILE A 410 32.32 -3.20 -26.75
C ILE A 410 33.83 -3.05 -26.55
N THR A 411 34.52 -4.17 -26.32
CA THR A 411 35.98 -4.20 -26.17
C THR A 411 36.69 -3.83 -27.47
N GLN A 412 36.20 -4.33 -28.60
CA GLN A 412 36.71 -3.96 -29.93
C GLN A 412 36.52 -2.46 -30.20
N ALA A 413 35.33 -1.93 -29.93
CA ALA A 413 35.04 -0.50 -30.05
C ALA A 413 35.94 0.36 -29.16
N HIS A 414 36.28 -0.11 -27.96
CA HIS A 414 37.21 0.62 -27.08
C HIS A 414 38.63 0.74 -27.67
N ASN A 415 39.04 -0.23 -28.48
CA ASN A 415 40.35 -0.24 -29.14
C ASN A 415 40.35 0.50 -30.50
N GLU A 416 39.21 1.02 -30.94
CA GLU A 416 39.09 1.78 -32.18
C GLU A 416 39.67 3.19 -32.03
N TYR A 417 40.47 3.63 -33.01
CA TYR A 417 41.17 4.91 -32.94
C TYR A 417 40.32 6.08 -33.43
N ASP A 418 39.43 5.85 -34.43
CA ASP A 418 38.51 6.89 -34.91
C ASP A 418 37.30 7.00 -33.95
N PRO A 419 37.09 8.14 -33.27
CA PRO A 419 35.98 8.31 -32.34
C PRO A 419 34.61 8.07 -32.96
N ARG A 420 34.46 8.30 -34.28
CA ARG A 420 33.20 8.10 -35.00
C ARG A 420 32.89 6.62 -35.20
N LEU A 421 33.91 5.84 -35.55
CA LEU A 421 33.79 4.38 -35.68
C LEU A 421 33.61 3.74 -34.31
N GLN A 422 34.30 4.23 -33.29
CA GLN A 422 34.11 3.80 -31.90
C GLN A 422 32.66 3.98 -31.44
N LEU A 423 32.08 5.17 -31.65
CA LEU A 423 30.69 5.44 -31.34
C LEU A 423 29.74 4.49 -32.08
N ASP A 424 29.97 4.30 -33.39
CA ASP A 424 29.14 3.43 -34.22
C ASP A 424 29.18 1.97 -33.75
N GLN A 425 30.37 1.44 -33.45
CA GLN A 425 30.55 0.08 -32.95
C GLN A 425 29.90 -0.13 -31.57
N TRP A 426 29.95 0.87 -30.68
CA TRP A 426 29.17 0.80 -29.43
C TRP A 426 27.68 0.73 -29.71
N LEU A 427 27.14 1.54 -30.63
CA LEU A 427 25.73 1.50 -30.97
C LEU A 427 25.32 0.14 -31.57
N ILE A 428 26.15 -0.43 -32.44
CA ILE A 428 25.96 -1.80 -32.98
C ILE A 428 25.94 -2.82 -31.83
N ALA A 429 26.88 -2.76 -30.89
CA ALA A 429 26.87 -3.63 -29.71
C ALA A 429 25.59 -3.45 -28.87
N GLY A 430 25.04 -2.24 -28.81
CA GLY A 430 23.74 -1.95 -28.19
C GLY A 430 22.57 -2.62 -28.92
N ILE A 431 22.53 -2.59 -30.25
CA ILE A 431 21.47 -3.21 -31.07
C ILE A 431 21.41 -4.73 -30.87
N ILE A 432 22.57 -5.36 -30.71
CA ILE A 432 22.69 -6.82 -30.62
C ILE A 432 22.21 -7.36 -29.29
N SER A 433 22.10 -6.54 -28.23
CA SER A 433 21.56 -6.97 -26.94
C SER A 433 20.17 -6.41 -26.71
N LYS A 434 19.25 -7.28 -26.28
CA LYS A 434 17.92 -6.84 -25.83
C LYS A 434 17.97 -5.83 -24.68
N GLN A 435 19.02 -5.86 -23.86
CA GLN A 435 19.21 -4.92 -22.75
C GLN A 435 19.78 -3.56 -23.21
N GLY A 436 20.17 -3.44 -24.47
CA GLY A 436 20.86 -2.27 -25.01
C GLY A 436 22.29 -2.16 -24.47
N LEU A 437 22.79 -0.93 -24.38
CA LEU A 437 24.13 -0.64 -23.88
C LEU A 437 24.22 -0.68 -22.34
N PRO A 438 25.35 -1.17 -21.78
CA PRO A 438 25.67 -1.02 -20.36
C PRO A 438 25.69 0.45 -19.92
N GLY A 439 25.38 0.69 -18.63
CA GLY A 439 25.18 2.05 -18.12
C GLY A 439 26.35 3.02 -18.34
N HIS A 440 27.59 2.56 -18.19
CA HIS A 440 28.78 3.40 -18.39
C HIS A 440 28.99 3.76 -19.86
N ILE A 441 28.94 2.78 -20.79
CA ILE A 441 29.03 3.02 -22.24
C ILE A 441 27.89 3.92 -22.72
N ARG A 442 26.67 3.66 -22.26
CA ARG A 442 25.50 4.48 -22.57
C ARG A 442 25.70 5.96 -22.19
N ASN A 443 26.37 6.23 -21.07
CA ASN A 443 26.66 7.60 -20.66
C ASN A 443 27.74 8.26 -21.53
N ILE A 444 28.76 7.51 -21.94
CA ILE A 444 29.79 7.98 -22.89
C ILE A 444 29.15 8.32 -24.23
N VAL A 445 28.34 7.42 -24.79
CA VAL A 445 27.59 7.63 -26.03
C VAL A 445 26.71 8.88 -25.94
N ARG A 446 25.96 9.03 -24.84
CA ARG A 446 25.12 10.23 -24.63
C ARG A 446 25.97 11.50 -24.57
N HIS A 447 27.11 11.45 -23.90
CA HIS A 447 28.01 12.60 -23.80
C HIS A 447 28.56 12.99 -25.18
N GLN A 448 29.07 12.04 -25.96
CA GLN A 448 29.56 12.30 -27.32
C GLN A 448 28.46 12.88 -28.23
N LEU A 449 27.25 12.32 -28.19
CA LEU A 449 26.12 12.88 -28.95
C LEU A 449 25.76 14.29 -28.50
N SER A 450 25.91 14.60 -27.20
CA SER A 450 25.65 15.95 -26.68
C SER A 450 26.75 16.95 -27.03
N GLU A 451 27.99 16.49 -27.20
CA GLU A 451 29.08 17.34 -27.70
C GLU A 451 28.91 17.63 -29.19
N GLU A 452 28.45 16.65 -29.96
CA GLU A 452 28.25 16.79 -31.40
C GLU A 452 26.99 17.60 -31.75
N LEU A 453 25.87 17.28 -31.12
CA LEU A 453 24.55 17.81 -31.48
C LEU A 453 24.03 18.84 -30.46
N GLY A 454 24.77 19.13 -29.40
CA GLY A 454 24.28 19.92 -28.28
C GLY A 454 23.28 19.18 -27.40
N GLN A 455 22.62 19.92 -26.49
CA GLN A 455 21.73 19.34 -25.47
C GLN A 455 20.24 19.53 -25.79
N GLY A 456 19.89 19.84 -27.04
CA GLY A 456 18.53 20.18 -27.49
C GLY A 456 17.49 19.12 -27.16
N GLY A 457 17.85 17.84 -27.26
CA GLY A 457 16.99 16.71 -26.94
C GLY A 457 17.65 15.66 -26.05
N VAL A 458 16.82 14.87 -25.37
CA VAL A 458 17.27 13.74 -24.55
C VAL A 458 17.36 12.48 -25.40
N PHE A 459 18.55 11.89 -25.46
CA PHE A 459 18.76 10.57 -26.08
C PHE A 459 18.59 9.46 -25.03
N ASN A 460 17.45 8.78 -25.08
CA ASN A 460 17.25 7.54 -24.36
C ASN A 460 17.78 6.37 -25.18
N ILE A 461 19.10 6.21 -25.19
CA ILE A 461 19.82 5.33 -26.12
C ILE A 461 19.22 3.93 -26.22
N ASN A 462 19.01 3.23 -25.11
CA ASN A 462 18.54 1.84 -25.17
C ASN A 462 17.09 1.73 -25.68
N ASP A 463 16.26 2.75 -25.47
CA ASP A 463 14.88 2.80 -25.99
C ASP A 463 14.87 3.13 -27.49
N LEU A 464 15.86 3.88 -27.97
CA LEU A 464 16.01 4.24 -29.39
C LEU A 464 16.67 3.14 -30.22
N LEU A 465 17.44 2.24 -29.59
CA LEU A 465 18.04 1.08 -30.26
C LEU A 465 17.08 -0.12 -30.36
N ASN A 466 16.04 -0.17 -29.52
CA ASN A 466 15.07 -1.27 -29.43
C ASN A 466 13.73 -0.94 -30.07
#